data_AF-A0A1M4T9M2-F1
#
_entry.id   AF-A0A1M4T9M2-F1
#
_cell.length_a   1.000
_cell.length_b   1.000
_cell.length_c   1.000
_cell.angle_alpha   90.00
_cell.angle_beta   90.00
_cell.angle_gamma   90.00
#
_symmetry.space_group_name_H-M   'P 1'
#
loop_
_entity.id
_entity.type
_entity.pdbx_description
1 polymer ?
#
loop_
_entity_poly.entity_id
_entity_poly.type
_entity_poly.pdbx_seq_one_letter_code
_entity_poly.pdbx_strand_id
1 'polypeptide(L)'
;MHVINAHLRQRPELFSIHIDEGRFSKIEAQESTLAATDNAIDANGKLVCAPFVEPHIHLDAALTAGEPEWNQSGTLFEGIERWSQRKPMLNEADIRRRALSTIELLVQNGVQAIRTHADTTDPTLIGVRTLCALRDELKDKIDLQVVAFPQDGMLSYPNGLKLMEEALEIGADVVGGIPHFEYTRELGEKSVKLIIELAKKYDRLVDVHCDEIDDPNSRFLEFLACEALFHDMGSKVTASHTTAMHSYDNAYCSKLFRLLKNSGINFISCPTESIHLQGRFDTYPKRRGVTRVKELREANINICLGQDSIFDPWYSLGNGKLLRTLDYAMHICQMMGYQDYASALDMITDNSARTMCLQGYGIEVGNAANFILLEGHDDYSVLRQQGEVLLSVRHGEIIMQRQPSQVITQPWITQAIK
;
A
#
# COMPACT_ATOMS: atom_id res chain seq x y z
N MET A 1 -16.68 14.06 20.21
CA MET A 1 -17.30 14.01 18.86
C MET A 1 -18.32 12.89 18.85
N HIS A 2 -19.42 13.03 18.10
CA HIS A 2 -20.46 12.01 17.99
C HIS A 2 -20.87 11.87 16.53
N VAL A 3 -20.85 10.64 16.00
CA VAL A 3 -21.29 10.32 14.63
C VAL A 3 -22.54 9.46 14.71
N ILE A 4 -23.58 9.79 13.94
CA ILE A 4 -24.84 9.04 13.91
C ILE A 4 -25.16 8.56 12.49
N ASN A 5 -26.07 7.58 12.39
CA ASN A 5 -26.54 7.03 11.11
C ASN A 5 -25.41 6.48 10.23
N ALA A 6 -24.35 5.95 10.85
CA ALA A 6 -23.22 5.37 10.14
C ALA A 6 -23.48 3.90 9.82
N HIS A 7 -23.20 3.47 8.59
CA HIS A 7 -22.94 2.06 8.35
C HIS A 7 -21.52 1.71 8.78
N LEU A 8 -21.34 0.50 9.30
CA LEU A 8 -20.04 -0.12 9.52
C LEU A 8 -19.90 -1.31 8.57
N ARG A 9 -18.66 -1.61 8.18
CA ARG A 9 -18.37 -2.69 7.23
C ARG A 9 -18.95 -4.02 7.71
N GLN A 10 -19.61 -4.75 6.80
CA GLN A 10 -20.20 -6.07 7.06
C GLN A 10 -21.28 -6.10 8.16
N ARG A 11 -21.84 -4.95 8.53
CA ARG A 11 -22.93 -4.83 9.51
C ARG A 11 -24.17 -4.20 8.86
N PRO A 12 -25.34 -4.87 8.91
CA PRO A 12 -26.55 -4.35 8.29
C PRO A 12 -27.18 -3.17 9.04
N GLU A 13 -26.87 -3.02 10.33
CA GLU A 13 -27.44 -1.97 11.18
C GLU A 13 -26.79 -0.59 10.94
N LEU A 14 -27.48 0.46 11.37
CA LEU A 14 -26.88 1.79 11.55
C LEU A 14 -26.26 1.90 12.95
N PHE A 15 -25.24 2.74 13.08
CA PHE A 15 -24.49 2.90 14.32
C PHE A 15 -24.36 4.36 14.73
N SER A 16 -24.39 4.57 16.05
CA SER A 16 -23.90 5.77 16.73
C SER A 16 -22.50 5.49 17.28
N ILE A 17 -21.55 6.39 16.99
CA ILE A 17 -20.14 6.27 17.37
C ILE A 17 -19.78 7.47 18.25
N HIS A 18 -19.43 7.21 19.50
CA HIS A 18 -19.03 8.21 20.48
C HIS A 18 -17.50 8.27 20.56
N ILE A 19 -16.99 9.49 20.55
CA ILE A 19 -15.56 9.78 20.58
C ILE A 19 -15.27 10.77 21.70
N ASP A 20 -14.50 10.33 22.68
CA ASP A 20 -14.08 11.13 23.83
C ASP A 20 -12.55 11.08 23.93
N GLU A 21 -11.93 12.23 24.20
CA GLU A 21 -10.46 12.34 24.36
C GLU A 21 -9.67 11.69 23.20
N GLY A 22 -10.18 11.84 21.98
CA GLY A 22 -9.56 11.33 20.76
C GLY A 22 -9.62 9.81 20.58
N ARG A 23 -10.49 9.10 21.31
CA ARG A 23 -10.69 7.64 21.23
C ARG A 23 -12.14 7.26 21.03
N PHE A 24 -12.38 6.10 20.43
CA PHE A 24 -13.73 5.52 20.39
C PHE A 24 -14.14 5.09 21.80
N SER A 25 -15.10 5.79 22.41
CA SER A 25 -15.58 5.50 23.76
C SER A 25 -16.76 4.53 23.78
N LYS A 26 -17.60 4.57 22.73
CA LYS A 26 -18.78 3.72 22.61
C LYS A 26 -19.22 3.58 21.14
N ILE A 27 -19.68 2.39 20.76
CA ILE A 27 -20.23 2.09 19.43
C ILE A 27 -21.54 1.33 19.64
N GLU A 28 -22.67 1.89 19.19
CA GLU A 28 -24.00 1.35 19.47
C GLU A 28 -24.82 1.19 18.19
N ALA A 29 -25.45 0.03 18.04
CA ALA A 29 -26.44 -0.15 16.97
C ALA A 29 -27.68 0.71 17.25
N GLN A 30 -28.24 1.29 16.19
CA GLN A 30 -29.46 2.07 16.21
C GLN A 30 -30.65 1.23 15.74
N GLU A 31 -31.80 1.39 16.38
CA GLU A 31 -33.05 0.76 15.94
C GLU A 31 -33.65 1.44 14.69
N SER A 32 -33.35 2.74 14.49
CA SER A 32 -33.82 3.54 13.37
C SER A 32 -32.83 4.66 13.03
N THR A 33 -33.08 5.35 11.92
CA THR A 33 -32.42 6.62 11.62
C THR A 33 -32.73 7.64 12.72
N LEU A 34 -31.71 8.36 13.16
CA LEU A 34 -31.79 9.46 14.12
C LEU A 34 -31.81 10.80 13.38
N ALA A 35 -32.50 11.80 13.93
CA ALA A 35 -32.48 13.14 13.37
C ALA A 35 -31.12 13.81 13.60
N ALA A 36 -30.61 14.52 12.58
CA ALA A 36 -29.41 15.33 12.71
C ALA A 36 -29.56 16.37 13.84
N THR A 37 -28.50 16.57 14.61
CA THR A 37 -28.42 17.58 15.66
C THR A 37 -27.16 18.40 15.48
N ASP A 38 -27.12 19.64 15.98
CA ASP A 38 -25.96 20.53 15.81
C ASP A 38 -24.66 19.99 16.44
N ASN A 39 -24.77 19.01 17.34
CA ASN A 39 -23.64 18.42 18.07
C ASN A 39 -23.19 17.06 17.51
N ALA A 40 -23.78 16.59 16.41
CA ALA A 40 -23.46 15.29 15.82
C ALA A 40 -23.15 15.41 14.33
N ILE A 41 -22.20 14.59 13.88
CA ILE A 41 -21.92 14.37 12.47
C ILE A 41 -22.91 13.32 11.98
N ASP A 42 -23.81 13.70 11.08
CA ASP A 42 -24.73 12.77 10.44
C ASP A 42 -24.03 12.11 9.23
N ALA A 43 -23.71 10.82 9.35
CA ALA A 43 -23.19 10.04 8.23
C ALA A 43 -24.24 9.83 7.13
N ASN A 44 -25.53 10.02 7.44
CA ASN A 44 -26.65 9.92 6.52
C ASN A 44 -26.64 8.58 5.74
N GLY A 45 -26.54 7.48 6.48
CA GLY A 45 -26.52 6.12 5.94
C GLY A 45 -25.29 5.83 5.10
N LYS A 46 -24.17 6.54 5.31
CA LYS A 46 -22.90 6.26 4.63
C LYS A 46 -21.96 5.42 5.46
N LEU A 47 -21.01 4.80 4.80
CA LEU A 47 -20.03 3.91 5.40
C LEU A 47 -18.97 4.71 6.15
N VAL A 48 -18.85 4.43 7.44
CA VAL A 48 -17.68 4.79 8.25
C VAL A 48 -16.75 3.58 8.29
N CYS A 49 -15.50 3.75 7.87
CA CYS A 49 -14.50 2.70 7.93
C CYS A 49 -13.17 3.22 8.51
N ALA A 50 -12.29 2.29 8.88
CA ALA A 50 -10.94 2.63 9.26
C ALA A 50 -10.22 3.32 8.08
N PRO A 51 -9.26 4.23 8.34
CA PRO A 51 -8.60 4.98 7.28
C PRO A 51 -7.88 4.06 6.30
N PHE A 52 -7.80 4.45 5.03
CA PHE A 52 -7.00 3.69 4.09
C PHE A 52 -5.53 3.68 4.49
N VAL A 53 -4.83 2.65 4.04
CA VAL A 53 -3.41 2.44 4.30
C VAL A 53 -2.69 2.24 2.98
N GLU A 54 -1.62 2.99 2.75
CA GLU A 54 -0.71 2.83 1.61
C GLU A 54 0.50 2.01 2.05
N PRO A 55 0.51 0.68 1.87
CA PRO A 55 1.58 -0.16 2.39
C PRO A 55 2.83 -0.18 1.50
N HIS A 56 2.80 0.41 0.29
CA HIS A 56 3.94 0.37 -0.63
C HIS A 56 3.92 1.55 -1.60
N ILE A 57 4.81 2.53 -1.37
CA ILE A 57 5.02 3.67 -2.28
C ILE A 57 6.48 4.12 -2.32
N HIS A 58 6.92 4.82 -3.35
CA HIS A 58 8.25 5.44 -3.46
C HIS A 58 8.19 6.98 -3.36
N LEU A 59 8.15 7.54 -2.13
CA LEU A 59 8.06 9.01 -1.93
C LEU A 59 9.33 9.78 -2.31
N ASP A 60 10.50 9.14 -2.33
CA ASP A 60 11.75 9.74 -2.79
C ASP A 60 11.74 9.98 -4.31
N ALA A 61 11.11 9.08 -5.06
CA ALA A 61 10.95 9.13 -6.51
C ALA A 61 9.65 9.84 -6.97
N ALA A 62 8.63 9.93 -6.12
CA ALA A 62 7.35 10.54 -6.45
C ALA A 62 7.50 11.94 -7.07
N LEU A 63 6.65 12.24 -8.05
CA LEU A 63 6.63 13.50 -8.80
C LEU A 63 7.93 13.81 -9.58
N THR A 64 8.58 12.80 -10.15
CA THR A 64 9.79 12.97 -10.99
C THR A 64 9.67 12.37 -12.39
N ALA A 65 8.49 11.89 -12.79
CA ALA A 65 8.28 11.34 -14.13
C ALA A 65 8.72 12.32 -15.22
N GLY A 66 9.59 11.85 -16.13
CA GLY A 66 10.13 12.66 -17.21
C GLY A 66 11.36 13.50 -16.85
N GLU A 67 11.91 13.37 -15.63
CA GLU A 67 13.12 14.08 -15.19
C GLU A 67 14.31 13.11 -15.05
N PRO A 68 15.42 13.28 -15.81
CA PRO A 68 15.57 14.18 -16.97
C PRO A 68 14.89 13.67 -18.24
N GLU A 69 14.52 12.39 -18.27
CA GLU A 69 13.96 11.72 -19.43
C GLU A 69 12.82 10.79 -19.02
N TRP A 70 11.91 10.51 -19.95
CA TRP A 70 10.82 9.56 -19.75
C TRP A 70 11.29 8.11 -19.94
N ASN A 71 10.71 7.19 -19.18
CA ASN A 71 10.76 5.75 -19.45
C ASN A 71 9.91 5.44 -20.69
N GLN A 72 10.57 5.18 -21.83
CA GLN A 72 9.92 5.01 -23.12
C GLN A 72 9.35 3.60 -23.32
N SER A 73 10.05 2.58 -22.83
CA SER A 73 9.63 1.18 -22.94
C SER A 73 8.49 0.84 -21.97
N GLY A 74 8.37 1.59 -20.87
CA GLY A 74 7.46 1.28 -19.77
C GLY A 74 7.85 -0.04 -19.09
N THR A 75 9.15 -0.26 -18.90
CA THR A 75 9.71 -1.44 -18.21
C THR A 75 10.32 -1.05 -16.88
N LEU A 76 10.38 -2.01 -15.94
CA LEU A 76 11.06 -1.84 -14.66
C LEU A 76 12.51 -1.37 -14.85
N PHE A 77 13.24 -2.03 -15.76
CA PHE A 77 14.67 -1.79 -15.98
C PHE A 77 14.97 -0.40 -16.51
N GLU A 78 14.22 0.09 -17.51
CA GLU A 78 14.41 1.46 -17.97
C GLU A 78 14.00 2.47 -16.88
N GLY A 79 12.99 2.18 -16.06
CA GLY A 79 12.64 3.03 -14.91
C GLY A 79 13.79 3.18 -13.92
N ILE A 80 14.51 2.09 -13.62
CA ILE A 80 15.73 2.10 -12.80
C ILE A 80 16.82 2.97 -13.45
N GLU A 81 17.02 2.86 -14.77
CA GLU A 81 17.98 3.70 -15.50
C GLU A 81 17.62 5.19 -15.41
N ARG A 82 16.34 5.55 -15.58
CA ARG A 82 15.85 6.93 -15.43
C ARG A 82 16.02 7.44 -14.01
N TRP A 83 15.70 6.61 -13.02
CA TRP A 83 15.91 6.95 -11.62
C TRP A 83 17.39 7.17 -11.31
N SER A 84 18.29 6.32 -11.82
CA SER A 84 19.75 6.51 -11.69
C SER A 84 20.23 7.83 -12.29
N GLN A 85 19.58 8.35 -13.33
CA GLN A 85 19.89 9.68 -13.89
C GLN A 85 19.34 10.81 -13.02
N ARG A 86 18.20 10.59 -12.35
CA ARG A 86 17.57 11.56 -11.46
C ARG A 86 18.28 11.68 -10.10
N LYS A 87 18.86 10.58 -9.59
CA LYS A 87 19.54 10.51 -8.28
C LYS A 87 20.58 11.61 -8.04
N PRO A 88 21.53 11.89 -8.96
CA PRO A 88 22.52 12.96 -8.78
C PRO A 88 21.92 14.37 -8.68
N MET A 89 20.65 14.56 -9.06
CA MET A 89 19.94 15.84 -9.02
C MET A 89 19.14 16.03 -7.72
N LEU A 90 19.11 15.02 -6.84
CA LEU A 90 18.38 15.07 -5.59
C LEU A 90 19.05 16.03 -4.59
N ASN A 91 18.20 16.70 -3.82
CA ASN A 91 18.58 17.40 -2.61
C ASN A 91 17.41 17.34 -1.62
N GLU A 92 17.69 17.61 -0.35
CA GLU A 92 16.70 17.54 0.73
C GLU A 92 15.45 18.37 0.43
N ALA A 93 15.60 19.63 0.01
CA ALA A 93 14.46 20.52 -0.24
C ALA A 93 13.56 20.02 -1.38
N ASP A 94 14.15 19.46 -2.44
CA ASP A 94 13.41 18.86 -3.54
C ASP A 94 12.61 17.62 -3.09
N ILE A 95 13.28 16.66 -2.45
CA ILE A 95 12.63 15.43 -1.94
C ILE A 95 11.50 15.80 -0.99
N ARG A 96 11.77 16.70 -0.04
CA ARG A 96 10.80 17.11 0.98
C ARG A 96 9.55 17.72 0.37
N ARG A 97 9.70 18.62 -0.61
CA ARG A 97 8.59 19.24 -1.33
C ARG A 97 7.73 18.18 -2.03
N ARG A 98 8.34 17.24 -2.75
CA ARG A 98 7.60 16.21 -3.50
C ARG A 98 6.92 15.23 -2.56
N ALA A 99 7.65 14.70 -1.57
CA ALA A 99 7.11 13.78 -0.56
C ALA A 99 5.92 14.38 0.20
N LEU A 100 6.03 15.62 0.69
CA LEU A 100 4.92 16.30 1.38
C LEU A 100 3.70 16.51 0.46
N SER A 101 3.93 16.85 -0.82
CA SER A 101 2.84 17.03 -1.79
C SER A 101 2.10 15.71 -2.04
N THR A 102 2.83 14.60 -2.14
CA THR A 102 2.26 13.26 -2.31
C THR A 102 1.56 12.77 -1.04
N ILE A 103 2.15 13.00 0.14
CA ILE A 103 1.50 12.68 1.43
C ILE A 103 0.18 13.43 1.58
N GLU A 104 0.16 14.72 1.28
CA GLU A 104 -1.06 15.54 1.34
C GLU A 104 -2.14 15.01 0.38
N LEU A 105 -1.76 14.61 -0.84
CA LEU A 105 -2.65 13.96 -1.80
C LEU A 105 -3.23 12.65 -1.26
N LEU A 106 -2.42 11.82 -0.59
CA LEU A 106 -2.87 10.58 0.04
C LEU A 106 -3.83 10.85 1.19
N VAL A 107 -3.52 11.82 2.06
CA VAL A 107 -4.40 12.25 3.18
C VAL A 107 -5.75 12.75 2.66
N GLN A 108 -5.74 13.53 1.58
CA GLN A 108 -6.96 13.98 0.90
C GLN A 108 -7.81 12.83 0.35
N ASN A 109 -7.22 11.65 0.16
CA ASN A 109 -7.92 10.44 -0.26
C ASN A 109 -8.08 9.42 0.86
N GLY A 110 -8.03 9.88 2.13
CA GLY A 110 -8.39 9.07 3.30
C GLY A 110 -7.27 8.17 3.82
N VAL A 111 -6.04 8.32 3.33
CA VAL A 111 -4.87 7.58 3.83
C VAL A 111 -4.38 8.21 5.13
N GLN A 112 -4.15 7.40 6.16
CA GLN A 112 -3.53 7.85 7.42
C GLN A 112 -2.31 7.04 7.85
N ALA A 113 -1.96 5.99 7.11
CA ALA A 113 -0.72 5.23 7.30
C ALA A 113 -0.06 4.95 5.95
N ILE A 114 1.25 5.17 5.89
CA ILE A 114 2.06 5.03 4.67
C ILE A 114 3.34 4.25 5.01
N ARG A 115 3.71 3.29 4.17
CA ARG A 115 5.07 2.74 4.12
C ARG A 115 5.72 3.15 2.81
N THR A 116 6.78 3.93 2.91
CA THR A 116 7.56 4.38 1.75
C THR A 116 8.89 3.64 1.65
N HIS A 117 9.27 3.26 0.43
CA HIS A 117 10.60 2.79 0.10
C HIS A 117 11.50 3.98 -0.22
N ALA A 118 12.75 3.92 0.24
CA ALA A 118 13.75 4.95 0.03
C ALA A 118 15.04 4.30 -0.48
N ASP A 119 15.51 4.74 -1.64
CA ASP A 119 16.70 4.16 -2.27
C ASP A 119 17.96 4.41 -1.41
N THR A 120 18.62 3.32 -1.03
CA THR A 120 19.88 3.31 -0.27
C THR A 120 21.11 3.21 -1.17
N THR A 121 20.94 2.92 -2.46
CA THR A 121 22.03 2.85 -3.46
C THR A 121 22.42 4.25 -3.95
N ASP A 122 22.68 5.10 -2.97
CA ASP A 122 23.19 6.47 -3.05
C ASP A 122 24.13 6.68 -1.83
N PRO A 123 25.43 6.94 -2.04
CA PRO A 123 26.39 7.13 -0.95
C PRO A 123 26.06 8.27 0.02
N THR A 124 25.22 9.22 -0.37
CA THR A 124 24.79 10.32 0.50
C THR A 124 23.64 9.93 1.43
N LEU A 125 22.89 8.88 1.06
CA LEU A 125 21.64 8.46 1.69
C LEU A 125 20.63 9.63 1.83
N ILE A 126 20.65 10.61 0.92
CA ILE A 126 19.85 11.82 1.06
C ILE A 126 18.33 11.52 1.07
N GLY A 127 17.88 10.54 0.28
CA GLY A 127 16.50 10.05 0.29
C GLY A 127 16.09 9.51 1.67
N VAL A 128 16.85 8.55 2.19
CA VAL A 128 16.62 7.94 3.51
C VAL A 128 16.62 8.98 4.62
N ARG A 129 17.64 9.86 4.66
CA ARG A 129 17.76 10.91 5.69
C ARG A 129 16.55 11.85 5.67
N THR A 130 16.17 12.31 4.48
CA THR A 130 15.05 13.24 4.32
C THR A 130 13.72 12.61 4.73
N LEU A 131 13.46 11.36 4.30
CA LEU A 131 12.21 10.68 4.61
C LEU A 131 12.12 10.25 6.08
N CYS A 132 13.22 9.83 6.71
CA CYS A 132 13.23 9.55 8.15
C CYS A 132 12.99 10.83 8.97
N ALA A 133 13.59 11.96 8.58
CA ALA A 133 13.33 13.25 9.23
C ALA A 133 11.86 13.66 9.08
N LEU A 134 11.28 13.52 7.89
CA LEU A 134 9.85 13.79 7.63
C LEU A 134 8.94 12.89 8.46
N ARG A 135 9.25 11.59 8.58
CA ARG A 135 8.52 10.67 9.45
C ARG A 135 8.48 11.19 10.88
N ASP A 136 9.63 11.59 11.41
CA ASP A 136 9.74 12.05 12.80
C ASP A 136 9.00 13.38 13.02
N GLU A 137 9.06 14.30 12.04
CA GLU A 137 8.30 15.56 12.03
C GLU A 137 6.77 15.33 11.97
N LEU A 138 6.34 14.33 11.22
CA LEU A 138 4.93 14.06 10.92
C LEU A 138 4.28 13.00 11.83
N LYS A 139 4.99 12.48 12.83
CA LYS A 139 4.50 11.39 13.71
C LYS A 139 3.12 11.62 14.33
N ASP A 140 2.78 12.88 14.63
CA ASP A 140 1.49 13.25 15.22
C ASP A 140 0.40 13.45 14.15
N LYS A 141 0.78 13.50 12.87
CA LYS A 141 -0.09 13.79 11.72
C LYS A 141 -0.39 12.56 10.87
N ILE A 142 0.57 11.63 10.73
CA ILE A 142 0.43 10.43 9.92
C ILE A 142 1.36 9.33 10.42
N ASP A 143 0.95 8.07 10.27
CA ASP A 143 1.79 6.93 10.58
C ASP A 143 2.67 6.60 9.36
N LEU A 144 3.91 7.11 9.33
CA LEU A 144 4.85 6.88 8.23
C LEU A 144 5.91 5.83 8.63
N GLN A 145 6.18 4.86 7.76
CA GLN A 145 7.29 3.92 7.86
C GLN A 145 8.23 4.11 6.68
N VAL A 146 9.55 4.08 6.93
CA VAL A 146 10.57 4.18 5.88
C VAL A 146 11.30 2.84 5.73
N VAL A 147 11.27 2.29 4.51
CA VAL A 147 12.02 1.09 4.12
C VAL A 147 13.38 1.51 3.56
N ALA A 148 14.46 0.97 4.14
CA ALA A 148 15.78 1.03 3.54
C ALA A 148 15.82 0.09 2.32
N PHE A 149 15.73 0.64 1.11
CA PHE A 149 15.54 -0.14 -0.11
C PHE A 149 16.81 -0.10 -1.00
N PRO A 150 17.49 -1.23 -1.24
CA PRO A 150 18.70 -1.24 -2.07
C PRO A 150 18.36 -1.40 -3.56
N GLN A 151 17.86 -0.34 -4.22
CA GLN A 151 17.32 -0.37 -5.58
C GLN A 151 18.25 -1.05 -6.61
N ASP A 152 19.55 -0.71 -6.59
CA ASP A 152 20.56 -1.26 -7.51
C ASP A 152 21.22 -2.57 -6.99
N GLY A 153 20.60 -3.22 -6.01
CA GLY A 153 21.07 -4.44 -5.35
C GLY A 153 21.93 -4.19 -4.11
N MET A 154 21.79 -5.06 -3.09
CA MET A 154 22.57 -4.96 -1.85
C MET A 154 24.00 -5.45 -2.04
N LEU A 155 24.17 -6.53 -2.82
CA LEU A 155 25.47 -7.18 -3.05
C LEU A 155 26.06 -6.86 -4.42
N SER A 156 25.25 -6.33 -5.33
CA SER A 156 25.66 -5.91 -6.67
C SER A 156 26.07 -4.43 -6.73
N TYR A 157 25.71 -3.62 -5.73
CA TYR A 157 26.09 -2.22 -5.63
C TYR A 157 27.35 -2.00 -4.75
N PRO A 158 28.28 -1.10 -5.13
CA PRO A 158 29.44 -0.75 -4.31
C PRO A 158 29.04 -0.28 -2.91
N ASN A 159 29.51 -0.98 -1.87
CA ASN A 159 29.16 -0.73 -0.47
C ASN A 159 27.67 -0.89 -0.12
N GLY A 160 26.87 -1.58 -0.93
CA GLY A 160 25.42 -1.70 -0.71
C GLY A 160 25.03 -2.20 0.69
N LEU A 161 25.68 -3.26 1.18
CA LEU A 161 25.46 -3.74 2.56
C LEU A 161 25.77 -2.68 3.63
N LYS A 162 26.85 -1.91 3.46
CA LYS A 162 27.23 -0.85 4.38
C LYS A 162 26.19 0.29 4.38
N LEU A 163 25.70 0.67 3.19
CA LEU A 163 24.67 1.69 3.04
C LEU A 163 23.34 1.26 3.66
N MET A 164 22.99 -0.03 3.55
CA MET A 164 21.85 -0.61 4.25
C MET A 164 22.00 -0.52 5.77
N GLU A 165 23.15 -0.89 6.34
CA GLU A 165 23.39 -0.72 7.77
C GLU A 165 23.32 0.74 8.21
N GLU A 166 23.94 1.66 7.47
CA GLU A 166 23.89 3.10 7.74
C GLU A 166 22.45 3.64 7.67
N ALA A 167 21.62 3.16 6.75
CA ALA A 167 20.20 3.52 6.67
C ALA A 167 19.39 3.08 7.90
N LEU A 168 19.67 1.88 8.43
CA LEU A 168 19.05 1.37 9.65
C LEU A 168 19.52 2.14 10.90
N GLU A 169 20.78 2.57 10.92
CA GLU A 169 21.34 3.43 11.98
C GLU A 169 20.79 4.85 11.96
N ILE A 170 20.50 5.42 10.77
CA ILE A 170 19.75 6.68 10.62
C ILE A 170 18.35 6.54 11.21
N GLY A 171 17.75 5.35 11.09
CA GLY A 171 16.53 5.00 11.78
C GLY A 171 15.44 4.41 10.90
N ALA A 172 15.72 3.97 9.66
CA ALA A 172 14.74 3.31 8.80
C ALA A 172 14.03 2.15 9.52
N ASP A 173 12.71 2.08 9.41
CA ASP A 173 11.83 1.19 10.20
C ASP A 173 11.83 -0.24 9.69
N VAL A 174 12.17 -0.42 8.41
CA VAL A 174 12.00 -1.66 7.66
C VAL A 174 13.24 -1.93 6.83
N VAL A 175 13.70 -3.19 6.82
CA VAL A 175 14.78 -3.66 5.93
C VAL A 175 14.16 -4.08 4.59
N GLY A 176 14.61 -3.43 3.52
CA GLY A 176 14.22 -3.77 2.15
C GLY A 176 15.17 -4.71 1.43
N GLY A 177 14.83 -5.05 0.19
CA GLY A 177 15.66 -5.89 -0.67
C GLY A 177 15.10 -6.01 -2.09
N ILE A 178 15.94 -6.46 -3.03
CA ILE A 178 15.57 -6.68 -4.44
C ILE A 178 16.31 -7.91 -5.01
N PRO A 179 16.13 -9.12 -4.45
CA PRO A 179 16.98 -10.28 -4.77
C PRO A 179 16.94 -10.68 -6.25
N HIS A 180 15.84 -10.40 -6.95
CA HIS A 180 15.68 -10.69 -8.37
C HIS A 180 16.50 -9.77 -9.30
N PHE A 181 17.05 -8.67 -8.77
CA PHE A 181 17.88 -7.72 -9.50
C PHE A 181 19.37 -7.83 -9.14
N GLU A 182 19.73 -8.66 -8.16
CA GLU A 182 21.13 -9.02 -7.93
C GLU A 182 21.71 -9.72 -9.17
N TYR A 183 22.99 -9.51 -9.46
CA TYR A 183 23.62 -9.99 -10.70
C TYR A 183 23.56 -11.51 -10.90
N THR A 184 23.43 -12.29 -9.84
CA THR A 184 23.33 -13.75 -9.90
C THR A 184 22.33 -14.29 -8.90
N ARG A 185 21.82 -15.49 -9.17
CA ARG A 185 20.90 -16.20 -8.28
C ARG A 185 21.49 -16.38 -6.88
N GLU A 186 22.77 -16.73 -6.79
CA GLU A 186 23.47 -16.96 -5.54
C GLU A 186 23.62 -15.67 -4.71
N LEU A 187 23.80 -14.52 -5.37
CA LEU A 187 23.79 -13.22 -4.70
C LEU A 187 22.38 -12.86 -4.20
N GLY A 188 21.34 -13.14 -4.99
CA GLY A 188 19.95 -12.97 -4.56
C GLY A 188 19.58 -13.81 -3.34
N GLU A 189 19.98 -15.09 -3.30
CA GLU A 189 19.78 -15.93 -2.12
C GLU A 189 20.55 -15.40 -0.90
N LYS A 190 21.80 -14.97 -1.10
CA LYS A 190 22.63 -14.44 -0.03
C LYS A 190 22.07 -13.12 0.51
N SER A 191 21.53 -12.25 -0.34
CA SER A 191 20.95 -10.99 0.11
C SER A 191 19.69 -11.20 0.95
N VAL A 192 18.83 -12.19 0.62
CA VAL A 192 17.67 -12.56 1.45
C VAL A 192 18.08 -12.93 2.88
N LYS A 193 19.15 -13.73 3.05
CA LYS A 193 19.66 -14.07 4.38
C LYS A 193 20.13 -12.85 5.16
N LEU A 194 20.91 -11.99 4.50
CA LEU A 194 21.41 -10.75 5.10
C LEU A 194 20.26 -9.80 5.51
N ILE A 195 19.19 -9.72 4.72
CA ILE A 195 18.00 -8.92 5.06
C ILE A 195 17.41 -9.37 6.40
N ILE A 196 17.24 -10.67 6.59
CA ILE A 196 16.70 -11.23 7.84
C ILE A 196 17.69 -11.06 9.00
N GLU A 197 18.99 -11.23 8.76
CA GLU A 197 20.03 -10.96 9.77
C GLU A 197 20.04 -9.50 10.23
N LEU A 198 19.95 -8.55 9.29
CA LEU A 198 19.85 -7.12 9.57
C LEU A 198 18.58 -6.79 10.35
N ALA A 199 17.43 -7.33 9.94
CA ALA A 199 16.17 -7.09 10.61
C ALA A 199 16.21 -7.57 12.07
N LYS A 200 16.86 -8.71 12.34
CA LYS A 200 17.07 -9.20 13.71
C LYS A 200 18.06 -8.36 14.49
N LYS A 201 19.18 -7.97 13.86
CA LYS A 201 20.23 -7.16 14.50
C LYS A 201 19.70 -5.80 14.96
N TYR A 202 18.80 -5.18 14.20
CA TYR A 202 18.28 -3.84 14.46
C TYR A 202 16.82 -3.80 14.96
N ASP A 203 16.20 -4.97 15.22
CA ASP A 203 14.76 -5.14 15.54
C ASP A 203 13.82 -4.36 14.61
N ARG A 204 13.92 -4.66 13.32
CA ARG A 204 13.14 -3.99 12.26
C ARG A 204 12.19 -4.94 11.57
N LEU A 205 11.20 -4.37 10.88
CA LEU A 205 10.34 -5.11 9.96
C LEU A 205 11.11 -5.45 8.67
N VAL A 206 10.51 -6.26 7.81
CA VAL A 206 11.08 -6.62 6.49
C VAL A 206 10.03 -6.43 5.40
N ASP A 207 10.42 -5.79 4.30
CA ASP A 207 9.58 -5.63 3.10
C ASP A 207 10.42 -5.66 1.83
N VAL A 208 10.37 -6.78 1.11
CA VAL A 208 11.26 -7.06 -0.02
C VAL A 208 10.51 -6.89 -1.33
N HIS A 209 11.07 -6.14 -2.29
CA HIS A 209 10.69 -6.20 -3.71
C HIS A 209 11.06 -7.59 -4.24
N CYS A 210 10.12 -8.52 -4.12
CA CYS A 210 10.38 -9.94 -4.25
C CYS A 210 9.88 -10.42 -5.61
N ASP A 211 10.77 -10.97 -6.43
CA ASP A 211 10.43 -11.55 -7.73
C ASP A 211 9.57 -10.63 -8.63
N GLU A 212 9.90 -9.33 -8.73
CA GLU A 212 9.21 -8.34 -9.59
C GLU A 212 9.65 -8.46 -11.05
N ILE A 213 9.49 -9.65 -11.61
CA ILE A 213 9.93 -9.99 -12.97
C ILE A 213 9.07 -11.13 -13.53
N ASP A 214 8.92 -11.15 -14.84
CA ASP A 214 8.15 -12.17 -15.57
C ASP A 214 8.86 -13.54 -15.74
N ASP A 215 10.01 -13.76 -15.07
CA ASP A 215 10.77 -15.01 -15.14
C ASP A 215 10.18 -16.08 -14.19
N PRO A 216 9.66 -17.22 -14.70
CA PRO A 216 9.15 -18.31 -13.85
C PRO A 216 10.21 -18.99 -12.96
N ASN A 217 11.50 -18.69 -13.16
CA ASN A 217 12.60 -19.17 -12.34
C ASN A 217 13.00 -18.19 -11.22
N SER A 218 12.46 -16.97 -11.21
CA SER A 218 12.65 -16.01 -10.13
C SER A 218 11.83 -16.44 -8.91
N ARG A 219 12.48 -17.12 -7.96
CA ARG A 219 11.85 -17.85 -6.85
C ARG A 219 12.40 -17.44 -5.50
N PHE A 220 12.84 -16.20 -5.35
CA PHE A 220 13.39 -15.70 -4.09
C PHE A 220 12.34 -15.66 -2.97
N LEU A 221 11.05 -15.63 -3.32
CA LEU A 221 9.95 -15.77 -2.40
C LEU A 221 10.04 -17.03 -1.52
N GLU A 222 10.48 -18.17 -2.07
CA GLU A 222 10.60 -19.39 -1.25
C GLU A 222 11.73 -19.28 -0.23
N PHE A 223 12.81 -18.58 -0.56
CA PHE A 223 13.90 -18.28 0.38
C PHE A 223 13.43 -17.32 1.47
N LEU A 224 12.76 -16.23 1.10
CA LEU A 224 12.26 -15.25 2.06
C LEU A 224 11.26 -15.87 3.04
N ALA A 225 10.31 -16.66 2.54
CA ALA A 225 9.33 -17.35 3.38
C ALA A 225 10.00 -18.40 4.30
N CYS A 226 11.03 -19.09 3.81
CA CYS A 226 11.77 -20.08 4.59
C CYS A 226 12.57 -19.42 5.73
N GLU A 227 13.31 -18.35 5.44
CA GLU A 227 14.07 -17.61 6.45
C GLU A 227 13.14 -16.97 7.49
N ALA A 228 12.00 -16.41 7.06
CA ALA A 228 10.98 -15.87 7.97
C ALA A 228 10.41 -16.94 8.90
N LEU A 229 10.15 -18.16 8.38
CA LEU A 229 9.67 -19.29 9.17
C LEU A 229 10.73 -19.78 10.17
N PHE A 230 11.97 -19.97 9.72
CA PHE A 230 13.04 -20.50 10.58
C PHE A 230 13.50 -19.53 11.67
N HIS A 231 13.14 -18.26 11.55
CA HIS A 231 13.41 -17.24 12.56
C HIS A 231 12.17 -16.75 13.31
N ASP A 232 11.01 -17.39 13.11
CA ASP A 232 9.73 -17.01 13.74
C ASP A 232 9.36 -15.52 13.51
N MET A 233 9.70 -14.99 12.32
CA MET A 233 9.53 -13.57 11.96
C MET A 233 8.35 -13.32 11.02
N GLY A 234 7.55 -14.35 10.70
CA GLY A 234 6.45 -14.29 9.73
C GLY A 234 5.65 -13.00 9.73
N SER A 235 5.08 -12.66 10.89
CA SER A 235 4.24 -11.46 11.05
C SER A 235 4.93 -10.13 10.72
N LYS A 236 6.26 -10.06 10.82
CA LYS A 236 7.09 -8.88 10.54
C LYS A 236 7.64 -8.84 9.11
N VAL A 237 7.43 -9.89 8.31
CA VAL A 237 8.02 -10.03 6.97
C VAL A 237 6.95 -9.86 5.90
N THR A 238 7.29 -9.10 4.86
CA THR A 238 6.44 -8.80 3.71
C THR A 238 7.19 -9.11 2.41
N ALA A 239 6.49 -9.76 1.48
CA ALA A 239 6.92 -9.93 0.10
C ALA A 239 6.06 -9.03 -0.81
N SER A 240 6.64 -7.92 -1.24
CA SER A 240 6.02 -7.02 -2.20
C SER A 240 6.21 -7.55 -3.63
N HIS A 241 5.26 -7.22 -4.50
CA HIS A 241 5.21 -7.61 -5.92
C HIS A 241 4.91 -9.07 -6.17
N THR A 242 5.91 -9.95 -6.04
CA THR A 242 5.85 -11.38 -6.37
C THR A 242 5.22 -11.65 -7.74
N THR A 243 5.46 -10.78 -8.73
CA THR A 243 4.82 -10.86 -10.06
C THR A 243 5.21 -12.14 -10.79
N ALA A 244 6.42 -12.67 -10.56
CA ALA A 244 6.84 -13.97 -11.08
C ALA A 244 5.90 -15.11 -10.68
N MET A 245 5.19 -15.01 -9.55
CA MET A 245 4.22 -16.01 -9.11
C MET A 245 3.03 -16.16 -10.07
N HIS A 246 2.73 -15.13 -10.87
CA HIS A 246 1.82 -15.22 -12.01
C HIS A 246 2.26 -16.31 -13.01
N SER A 247 3.58 -16.42 -13.21
CA SER A 247 4.18 -17.23 -14.27
C SER A 247 4.76 -18.55 -13.77
N TYR A 248 4.71 -18.82 -12.47
CA TYR A 248 5.15 -20.10 -11.91
C TYR A 248 4.42 -21.30 -12.50
N ASP A 249 5.15 -22.41 -12.60
CA ASP A 249 4.55 -23.73 -12.72
C ASP A 249 3.56 -23.97 -11.58
N ASN A 250 2.39 -24.54 -11.90
CA ASN A 250 1.30 -24.69 -10.95
C ASN A 250 1.58 -25.76 -9.88
N ALA A 251 2.33 -26.82 -10.21
CA ALA A 251 2.71 -27.83 -9.22
C ALA A 251 3.71 -27.25 -8.21
N TYR A 252 4.69 -26.48 -8.69
CA TYR A 252 5.60 -25.72 -7.84
C TYR A 252 4.84 -24.73 -6.96
N CYS A 253 3.92 -23.94 -7.53
CA CYS A 253 3.16 -22.94 -6.77
C CYS A 253 2.27 -23.60 -5.69
N SER A 254 1.62 -24.72 -6.00
CA SER A 254 0.86 -25.51 -5.02
C SER A 254 1.74 -25.98 -3.84
N LYS A 255 2.95 -26.49 -4.12
CA LYS A 255 3.95 -26.83 -3.09
C LYS A 255 4.31 -25.58 -2.26
N LEU A 256 4.59 -24.47 -2.93
CA LEU A 256 5.02 -23.22 -2.31
C LEU A 256 3.97 -22.67 -1.34
N PHE A 257 2.68 -22.71 -1.69
CA PHE A 257 1.59 -22.21 -0.84
C PHE A 257 1.56 -22.81 0.56
N ARG A 258 2.00 -24.08 0.73
CA ARG A 258 2.15 -24.69 2.05
C ARG A 258 3.22 -23.98 2.89
N LEU A 259 4.35 -23.62 2.28
CA LEU A 259 5.39 -22.83 2.95
C LEU A 259 4.89 -21.42 3.27
N LEU A 260 4.24 -20.74 2.31
CA LEU A 260 3.74 -19.38 2.50
C LEU A 260 2.72 -19.30 3.65
N LYS A 261 1.84 -20.31 3.74
CA LYS A 261 0.87 -20.39 4.84
C LYS A 261 1.55 -20.61 6.19
N ASN A 262 2.55 -21.48 6.23
CA ASN A 262 3.27 -21.81 7.46
C ASN A 262 4.18 -20.67 7.93
N SER A 263 4.82 -19.95 7.00
CA SER A 263 5.70 -18.84 7.33
C SER A 263 4.95 -17.65 7.90
N GLY A 264 3.67 -17.46 7.52
CA GLY A 264 2.84 -16.38 8.05
C GLY A 264 3.25 -14.99 7.57
N ILE A 265 4.03 -14.90 6.49
CA ILE A 265 4.43 -13.63 5.87
C ILE A 265 3.24 -12.93 5.22
N ASN A 266 3.40 -11.62 5.02
CA ASN A 266 2.44 -10.76 4.34
C ASN A 266 2.83 -10.56 2.87
N PHE A 267 1.85 -10.18 2.04
CA PHE A 267 2.06 -9.88 0.64
C PHE A 267 1.48 -8.50 0.29
N ILE A 268 2.15 -7.81 -0.63
CA ILE A 268 1.65 -6.60 -1.27
C ILE A 268 1.63 -6.81 -2.78
N SER A 269 0.51 -6.51 -3.42
CA SER A 269 0.39 -6.44 -4.88
C SER A 269 0.17 -5.00 -5.31
N CYS A 270 0.85 -4.58 -6.38
CA CYS A 270 0.71 -3.24 -6.95
C CYS A 270 0.04 -3.32 -8.33
N PRO A 271 -1.28 -3.59 -8.42
CA PRO A 271 -1.93 -4.04 -9.66
C PRO A 271 -1.88 -3.03 -10.80
N THR A 272 -1.95 -1.72 -10.51
CA THR A 272 -1.81 -0.66 -11.52
C THR A 272 -0.39 -0.58 -12.07
N GLU A 273 0.62 -0.83 -11.21
CA GLU A 273 2.02 -0.85 -11.61
C GLU A 273 2.32 -2.11 -12.42
N SER A 274 1.99 -3.27 -11.86
CA SER A 274 2.33 -4.56 -12.46
C SER A 274 1.66 -4.75 -13.82
N ILE A 275 0.40 -4.33 -14.01
CA ILE A 275 -0.25 -4.42 -15.34
C ILE A 275 0.41 -3.49 -16.36
N HIS A 276 1.12 -2.45 -15.90
CA HIS A 276 1.87 -1.53 -16.75
C HIS A 276 3.27 -2.07 -17.09
N LEU A 277 4.04 -2.54 -16.09
CA LEU A 277 5.44 -2.93 -16.22
C LEU A 277 5.65 -4.39 -16.65
N GLN A 278 4.71 -5.27 -16.33
CA GLN A 278 4.81 -6.70 -16.63
C GLN A 278 4.16 -7.02 -17.98
N GLY A 279 4.44 -8.21 -18.52
CA GLY A 279 4.05 -8.62 -19.87
C GLY A 279 4.75 -7.84 -21.00
N ARG A 280 5.72 -6.98 -20.67
CA ARG A 280 6.45 -6.14 -21.64
C ARG A 280 7.34 -6.94 -22.58
N PHE A 281 7.81 -8.12 -22.14
CA PHE A 281 8.62 -9.04 -22.94
C PHE A 281 7.80 -10.08 -23.71
N ASP A 282 6.48 -10.17 -23.46
CA ASP A 282 5.59 -11.00 -24.26
C ASP A 282 5.19 -10.26 -25.55
N THR A 283 5.01 -11.00 -26.65
CA THR A 283 4.29 -10.52 -27.82
C THR A 283 2.78 -10.73 -27.63
N TYR A 284 2.25 -11.85 -28.13
CA TYR A 284 0.88 -12.32 -27.90
C TYR A 284 0.83 -13.86 -27.78
N PRO A 285 0.06 -14.42 -26.83
CA PRO A 285 -0.72 -13.72 -25.80
C PRO A 285 0.16 -12.97 -24.79
N LYS A 286 -0.34 -11.84 -24.26
CA LYS A 286 0.35 -11.03 -23.26
C LYS A 286 -0.21 -11.35 -21.87
N ARG A 287 0.65 -11.76 -20.95
CA ARG A 287 0.26 -12.06 -19.57
C ARG A 287 -0.18 -10.79 -18.82
N ARG A 288 -0.89 -10.99 -17.71
CA ARG A 288 -1.26 -9.89 -16.79
C ARG A 288 -0.11 -9.50 -15.88
N GLY A 289 0.68 -10.47 -15.42
CA GLY A 289 1.86 -10.25 -14.59
C GLY A 289 1.57 -9.74 -13.18
N VAL A 290 0.33 -9.89 -12.67
CA VAL A 290 -0.01 -9.63 -11.26
C VAL A 290 0.10 -10.93 -10.47
N THR A 291 0.58 -10.87 -9.22
CA THR A 291 0.65 -12.04 -8.34
C THR A 291 -0.71 -12.72 -8.12
N ARG A 292 -0.72 -13.90 -7.49
CA ARG A 292 -1.91 -14.74 -7.28
C ARG A 292 -2.78 -14.25 -6.12
N VAL A 293 -3.25 -13.00 -6.21
CA VAL A 293 -4.04 -12.31 -5.15
C VAL A 293 -5.25 -13.13 -4.73
N LYS A 294 -6.01 -13.66 -5.70
CA LYS A 294 -7.22 -14.44 -5.43
C LYS A 294 -6.90 -15.70 -4.62
N GLU A 295 -5.92 -16.47 -5.07
CA GLU A 295 -5.52 -17.71 -4.43
C GLU A 295 -4.92 -17.47 -3.04
N LEU A 296 -4.13 -16.40 -2.85
CA LEU A 296 -3.63 -16.01 -1.53
C LEU A 296 -4.77 -15.70 -0.55
N ARG A 297 -5.80 -14.97 -0.99
CA ARG A 297 -7.01 -14.70 -0.19
C ARG A 297 -7.75 -15.98 0.16
N GLU A 298 -8.02 -16.83 -0.83
CA GLU A 298 -8.71 -18.12 -0.63
C GLU A 298 -7.93 -19.06 0.33
N ALA A 299 -6.59 -18.97 0.32
CA ALA A 299 -5.72 -19.68 1.25
C ALA A 299 -5.61 -19.02 2.65
N ASN A 300 -6.30 -17.90 2.88
CA ASN A 300 -6.20 -17.08 4.10
C ASN A 300 -4.76 -16.64 4.40
N ILE A 301 -4.00 -16.29 3.36
CA ILE A 301 -2.69 -15.65 3.48
C ILE A 301 -2.92 -14.14 3.34
N ASN A 302 -2.28 -13.33 4.19
CA ASN A 302 -2.52 -11.89 4.20
C ASN A 302 -1.96 -11.25 2.91
N ILE A 303 -2.83 -10.58 2.15
CA ILE A 303 -2.50 -9.88 0.91
C ILE A 303 -3.25 -8.55 0.90
N CYS A 304 -2.51 -7.48 0.61
CA CYS A 304 -3.02 -6.13 0.46
C CYS A 304 -2.51 -5.48 -0.83
N LEU A 305 -2.97 -4.25 -1.09
CA LEU A 305 -2.66 -3.52 -2.31
C LEU A 305 -1.92 -2.21 -2.00
N GLY A 306 -0.89 -1.92 -2.80
CA GLY A 306 -0.18 -0.63 -2.79
C GLY A 306 -0.34 0.11 -4.11
N GLN A 307 -0.18 1.43 -4.10
CA GLN A 307 -0.14 2.22 -5.33
C GLN A 307 1.21 2.15 -6.04
N ASP A 308 2.29 1.92 -5.27
CA ASP A 308 3.69 1.89 -5.71
C ASP A 308 4.24 3.26 -6.13
N SER A 309 3.64 3.81 -7.17
CA SER A 309 4.21 4.92 -7.89
C SER A 309 3.16 6.03 -8.06
N ILE A 310 3.56 7.28 -7.80
CA ILE A 310 2.76 8.46 -8.12
C ILE A 310 3.64 9.43 -8.92
N PHE A 311 3.40 9.46 -10.23
CA PHE A 311 4.07 10.31 -11.20
C PHE A 311 5.60 10.25 -11.09
N ASP A 312 6.18 9.06 -11.26
CA ASP A 312 7.60 8.79 -11.10
C ASP A 312 8.21 8.06 -12.33
N PRO A 313 9.49 7.61 -12.30
CA PRO A 313 10.14 6.95 -13.42
C PRO A 313 9.49 5.66 -13.92
N TRP A 314 8.66 5.01 -13.10
CA TRP A 314 8.00 3.75 -13.43
C TRP A 314 6.53 3.97 -13.81
N TYR A 315 5.87 4.97 -13.23
CA TYR A 315 4.46 5.24 -13.49
C TYR A 315 4.14 6.72 -13.66
N SER A 316 3.67 7.08 -14.86
CA SER A 316 3.36 8.45 -15.24
C SER A 316 1.95 8.94 -14.86
N LEU A 317 1.18 8.15 -14.11
CA LEU A 317 -0.13 8.53 -13.57
C LEU A 317 -0.08 8.52 -12.04
N GLY A 318 -1.23 8.34 -11.38
CA GLY A 318 -1.32 8.29 -9.91
C GLY A 318 -2.00 9.52 -9.35
N ASN A 319 -2.96 9.30 -8.45
CA ASN A 319 -3.80 10.37 -7.89
C ASN A 319 -4.11 10.17 -6.40
N GLY A 320 -3.39 9.27 -5.73
CA GLY A 320 -3.57 8.98 -4.30
C GLY A 320 -4.81 8.14 -3.96
N LYS A 321 -5.63 7.71 -4.93
CA LYS A 321 -6.87 6.97 -4.69
C LYS A 321 -6.64 5.46 -4.66
N LEU A 322 -6.54 4.87 -3.46
CA LEU A 322 -6.47 3.41 -3.28
C LEU A 322 -7.70 2.65 -3.79
N LEU A 323 -8.89 3.29 -3.83
CA LEU A 323 -10.08 2.68 -4.47
C LEU A 323 -9.87 2.40 -5.96
N ARG A 324 -9.04 3.19 -6.66
CA ARG A 324 -8.67 2.94 -8.05
C ARG A 324 -7.77 1.71 -8.16
N THR A 325 -6.79 1.58 -7.26
CA THR A 325 -5.92 0.40 -7.16
C THR A 325 -6.73 -0.86 -6.88
N LEU A 326 -7.68 -0.77 -5.95
CA LEU A 326 -8.60 -1.85 -5.63
C LEU A 326 -9.44 -2.26 -6.85
N ASP A 327 -10.04 -1.31 -7.55
CA ASP A 327 -10.83 -1.59 -8.76
C ASP A 327 -10.02 -2.32 -9.83
N TYR A 328 -8.78 -1.89 -10.07
CA TYR A 328 -7.85 -2.58 -10.97
C TYR A 328 -7.56 -4.01 -10.50
N ALA A 329 -7.31 -4.21 -9.20
CA ALA A 329 -7.06 -5.54 -8.64
C ALA A 329 -8.25 -6.48 -8.89
N MET A 330 -9.47 -6.03 -8.65
CA MET A 330 -10.69 -6.84 -8.80
C MET A 330 -10.84 -7.34 -10.25
N HIS A 331 -10.60 -6.46 -11.22
CA HIS A 331 -10.67 -6.81 -12.64
C HIS A 331 -9.51 -7.73 -13.07
N ILE A 332 -8.27 -7.34 -12.78
CA ILE A 332 -7.07 -8.05 -13.26
C ILE A 332 -6.96 -9.44 -12.61
N CYS A 333 -7.34 -9.56 -11.34
CA CYS A 333 -7.30 -10.82 -10.59
C CYS A 333 -8.59 -11.66 -10.71
N GLN A 334 -9.58 -11.22 -11.52
CA GLN A 334 -10.86 -11.91 -11.72
C GLN A 334 -11.60 -12.23 -10.41
N MET A 335 -11.61 -11.24 -9.52
CA MET A 335 -12.33 -11.23 -8.25
C MET A 335 -13.63 -10.42 -8.40
N MET A 336 -14.47 -10.80 -9.36
CA MET A 336 -15.67 -10.04 -9.73
C MET A 336 -16.98 -10.70 -9.28
N GLY A 337 -16.89 -11.78 -8.48
CA GLY A 337 -18.05 -12.43 -7.88
C GLY A 337 -18.63 -11.57 -6.75
N TYR A 338 -19.92 -11.71 -6.47
CA TYR A 338 -20.56 -10.90 -5.42
C TYR A 338 -19.86 -11.03 -4.04
N GLN A 339 -19.41 -12.24 -3.72
CA GLN A 339 -18.68 -12.52 -2.47
C GLN A 339 -17.29 -11.86 -2.43
N ASP A 340 -16.66 -11.61 -3.58
CA ASP A 340 -15.35 -10.97 -3.62
C ASP A 340 -15.43 -9.50 -3.15
N TYR A 341 -16.56 -8.82 -3.42
CA TYR A 341 -16.78 -7.43 -3.04
C TYR A 341 -17.05 -7.23 -1.55
N ALA A 342 -17.63 -8.22 -0.86
CA ALA A 342 -18.05 -8.08 0.54
C ALA A 342 -16.90 -7.79 1.52
N SER A 343 -15.67 -8.10 1.11
CA SER A 343 -14.44 -7.88 1.86
C SER A 343 -13.35 -7.25 0.99
N ALA A 344 -13.73 -6.52 -0.06
CA ALA A 344 -12.78 -5.92 -0.98
C ALA A 344 -11.96 -4.81 -0.31
N LEU A 345 -12.58 -4.01 0.57
CA LEU A 345 -11.86 -2.92 1.26
C LEU A 345 -10.81 -3.43 2.25
N ASP A 346 -10.87 -4.69 2.69
CA ASP A 346 -9.84 -5.29 3.58
C ASP A 346 -8.45 -5.12 2.98
N MET A 347 -8.32 -5.27 1.66
CA MET A 347 -7.04 -5.21 0.95
C MET A 347 -6.41 -3.81 0.90
N ILE A 348 -7.13 -2.76 1.28
CA ILE A 348 -6.63 -1.38 1.39
C ILE A 348 -6.87 -0.78 2.79
N THR A 349 -7.28 -1.62 3.76
CA THR A 349 -7.53 -1.25 5.15
C THR A 349 -6.87 -2.28 6.08
N ASP A 350 -7.63 -3.28 6.56
CA ASP A 350 -7.24 -4.20 7.62
C ASP A 350 -6.02 -5.06 7.24
N ASN A 351 -5.96 -5.57 6.01
CA ASN A 351 -4.84 -6.38 5.54
C ASN A 351 -3.56 -5.55 5.43
N SER A 352 -3.69 -4.29 4.97
CA SER A 352 -2.58 -3.34 4.88
C SER A 352 -2.07 -2.93 6.26
N ALA A 353 -2.98 -2.67 7.20
CA ALA A 353 -2.64 -2.36 8.60
C ALA A 353 -1.89 -3.52 9.27
N ARG A 354 -2.31 -4.77 8.99
CA ARG A 354 -1.60 -5.98 9.42
C ARG A 354 -0.20 -6.07 8.82
N THR A 355 -0.05 -5.83 7.51
CA THR A 355 1.25 -5.80 6.83
C THR A 355 2.20 -4.75 7.42
N MET A 356 1.64 -3.60 7.82
CA MET A 356 2.37 -2.52 8.48
C MET A 356 2.60 -2.72 9.99
N CYS A 357 2.07 -3.79 10.59
CA CYS A 357 2.12 -4.05 12.03
C CYS A 357 1.55 -2.90 12.88
N LEU A 358 0.54 -2.18 12.36
CA LEU A 358 -0.09 -1.06 13.07
C LEU A 358 -0.79 -1.53 14.35
N GLN A 359 -0.71 -0.73 15.40
CA GLN A 359 -1.35 -0.98 16.69
C GLN A 359 -2.59 -0.10 16.86
N GLY A 360 -3.66 -0.65 17.46
CA GLY A 360 -4.89 0.13 17.73
C GLY A 360 -5.58 0.65 16.46
N TYR A 361 -5.43 -0.05 15.33
CA TYR A 361 -6.09 0.24 14.07
C TYR A 361 -7.47 -0.44 14.03
N GLY A 362 -8.48 0.25 13.49
CA GLY A 362 -9.85 -0.26 13.38
C GLY A 362 -10.84 0.51 14.25
N ILE A 363 -12.13 0.39 13.91
CA ILE A 363 -13.22 1.06 14.63
C ILE A 363 -13.66 0.16 15.80
N GLU A 364 -12.92 0.24 16.90
CA GLU A 364 -13.17 -0.55 18.10
C GLU A 364 -13.05 0.34 19.35
N VAL A 365 -13.85 0.05 20.39
CA VAL A 365 -13.81 0.80 21.64
C VAL A 365 -12.41 0.71 22.26
N GLY A 366 -11.85 1.87 22.62
CA GLY A 366 -10.50 2.01 23.17
C GLY A 366 -9.44 2.39 22.14
N ASN A 367 -9.65 2.09 20.85
CA ASN A 367 -8.75 2.53 19.79
C ASN A 367 -8.78 4.06 19.64
N ALA A 368 -7.69 4.60 19.08
CA ALA A 368 -7.65 5.98 18.64
C ALA A 368 -8.78 6.25 17.63
N ALA A 369 -9.46 7.39 17.73
CA ALA A 369 -10.57 7.75 16.87
C ALA A 369 -10.08 8.22 15.50
N ASN A 370 -9.58 7.26 14.73
CA ASN A 370 -9.12 7.41 13.35
C ASN A 370 -10.13 6.71 12.45
N PHE A 371 -10.83 7.47 11.59
CA PHE A 371 -11.79 6.91 10.65
C PHE A 371 -12.00 7.83 9.45
N ILE A 372 -12.59 7.27 8.40
CA ILE A 372 -13.05 8.00 7.23
C ILE A 372 -14.53 7.74 6.96
N LEU A 373 -15.20 8.72 6.35
CA LEU A 373 -16.58 8.60 5.85
C LEU A 373 -16.53 8.51 4.32
N LEU A 374 -17.07 7.44 3.77
CA LEU A 374 -17.04 7.16 2.33
C LEU A 374 -18.41 7.39 1.68
N GLU A 375 -18.42 7.85 0.43
CA GLU A 375 -19.63 7.90 -0.38
C GLU A 375 -20.05 6.47 -0.81
N GLY A 376 -20.98 5.89 -0.06
CA GLY A 376 -21.47 4.52 -0.20
C GLY A 376 -21.94 3.99 1.15
N HIS A 377 -22.53 2.80 1.21
CA HIS A 377 -23.03 2.20 2.47
C HIS A 377 -22.39 0.84 2.80
N ASP A 378 -21.68 0.25 1.85
CA ASP A 378 -20.96 -1.02 1.97
C ASP A 378 -19.75 -1.04 1.01
N ASP A 379 -18.88 -2.05 1.13
CA ASP A 379 -17.71 -2.22 0.27
C ASP A 379 -18.07 -2.18 -1.23
N TYR A 380 -19.18 -2.83 -1.62
CA TYR A 380 -19.61 -2.93 -3.00
C TYR A 380 -20.06 -1.59 -3.59
N SER A 381 -20.92 -0.85 -2.89
CA SER A 381 -21.42 0.44 -3.35
C SER A 381 -20.30 1.48 -3.43
N VAL A 382 -19.41 1.52 -2.42
CA VAL A 382 -18.21 2.37 -2.43
C VAL A 382 -17.35 2.05 -3.65
N LEU A 383 -16.99 0.79 -3.88
CA LEU A 383 -16.12 0.42 -4.99
C LEU A 383 -16.78 0.72 -6.35
N ARG A 384 -18.04 0.30 -6.53
CA ARG A 384 -18.79 0.45 -7.78
C ARG A 384 -18.96 1.93 -8.18
N GLN A 385 -19.15 2.80 -7.20
CA GLN A 385 -19.35 4.24 -7.44
C GLN A 385 -18.04 5.02 -7.45
N GLN A 386 -16.91 4.37 -7.14
CA GLN A 386 -15.64 5.05 -6.83
C GLN A 386 -15.86 6.13 -5.77
N GLY A 387 -16.54 5.75 -4.69
CA GLY A 387 -17.03 6.63 -3.64
C GLY A 387 -15.93 7.52 -3.07
N GLU A 388 -16.19 8.83 -3.03
CA GLU A 388 -15.23 9.80 -2.49
C GLU A 388 -15.11 9.68 -0.96
N VAL A 389 -13.93 10.02 -0.44
CA VAL A 389 -13.76 10.27 1.00
C VAL A 389 -14.35 11.63 1.31
N LEU A 390 -15.43 11.65 2.10
CA LEU A 390 -16.18 12.85 2.47
C LEU A 390 -15.67 13.50 3.74
N LEU A 391 -15.11 12.70 4.64
CA LEU A 391 -14.56 13.12 5.93
C LEU A 391 -13.39 12.21 6.28
N SER A 392 -12.31 12.78 6.83
CA SER A 392 -11.23 12.05 7.48
C SER A 392 -10.99 12.63 8.86
N VAL A 393 -10.97 11.76 9.86
CA VAL A 393 -10.77 12.11 11.27
C VAL A 393 -9.56 11.36 11.79
N ARG A 394 -8.67 12.06 12.50
CA ARG A 394 -7.52 11.48 13.21
C ARG A 394 -7.52 11.99 14.66
N HIS A 395 -7.41 11.09 15.61
CA HIS A 395 -7.45 11.38 17.05
C HIS A 395 -8.67 12.22 17.46
N GLY A 396 -9.82 11.97 16.81
CA GLY A 396 -11.06 12.72 17.03
C GLY A 396 -11.09 14.13 16.45
N GLU A 397 -10.07 14.55 15.68
CA GLU A 397 -10.03 15.83 14.96
C GLU A 397 -10.30 15.63 13.47
N ILE A 398 -11.14 16.49 12.88
CA ILE A 398 -11.38 16.47 11.44
C ILE A 398 -10.14 17.04 10.74
N ILE A 399 -9.47 16.20 9.95
CA ILE A 399 -8.27 16.60 9.19
C ILE A 399 -8.57 16.87 7.71
N MET A 400 -9.69 16.36 7.19
CA MET A 400 -10.15 16.62 5.83
C MET A 400 -11.67 16.52 5.75
N GLN A 401 -12.30 17.41 4.99
CA GLN A 401 -13.72 17.36 4.68
C GLN A 401 -13.95 17.73 3.21
N ARG A 402 -14.83 16.99 2.52
CA ARG A 402 -15.15 17.17 1.10
C ARG A 402 -16.66 17.24 0.90
N GLN A 403 -17.10 18.15 0.03
CA GLN A 403 -18.46 18.15 -0.49
C GLN A 403 -18.53 17.27 -1.74
N PRO A 404 -19.50 16.34 -1.85
CA PRO A 404 -19.70 15.55 -3.06
C PRO A 404 -19.98 16.43 -4.28
N SER A 405 -19.51 16.01 -5.45
CA SER A 405 -19.85 16.69 -6.72
C SER A 405 -21.34 16.54 -7.03
N GLN A 406 -21.97 17.60 -7.55
CA GLN A 406 -23.40 17.60 -7.87
C GLN A 406 -23.66 17.98 -9.33
N VAL A 407 -24.56 17.23 -9.98
CA VAL A 407 -25.12 17.63 -11.29
C VAL A 407 -26.23 18.65 -11.04
N ILE A 408 -26.00 19.90 -11.43
CA ILE A 408 -26.93 21.02 -11.20
C ILE A 408 -28.02 21.15 -12.26
N THR A 409 -27.89 20.43 -13.38
CA THR A 409 -28.89 20.39 -14.44
C THR A 409 -29.92 19.30 -14.15
N GLN A 410 -31.14 19.49 -14.66
CA GLN A 410 -32.16 18.46 -14.59
C GLN A 410 -31.78 17.25 -15.48
N PRO A 411 -32.27 16.03 -15.16
CA PRO A 411 -31.97 14.85 -15.98
C PRO A 411 -32.46 15.00 -17.42
N TRP A 412 -31.52 15.15 -18.35
CA TRP A 412 -31.80 15.45 -19.76
C TRP A 412 -32.65 14.36 -20.45
N ILE A 413 -32.31 13.09 -20.24
CA ILE A 413 -32.97 11.96 -20.92
C ILE A 413 -34.40 11.76 -20.43
N THR A 414 -34.65 11.76 -19.12
CA THR A 414 -36.00 11.51 -18.59
C THR A 414 -36.96 12.67 -18.85
N GLN A 415 -36.45 13.87 -19.11
CA GLN A 415 -37.29 14.99 -19.54
C GLN A 415 -37.80 14.81 -20.99
N ALA A 416 -37.06 14.13 -21.85
CA ALA A 416 -37.46 13.91 -23.25
C ALA A 416 -38.54 12.82 -23.45
N ILE A 417 -38.91 12.11 -22.37
CA ILE A 417 -39.91 11.02 -22.38
C ILE A 417 -41.27 11.50 -21.80
N LYS A 418 -41.37 12.78 -21.42
CA LYS A 418 -42.65 13.43 -21.07
C LYS A 418 -43.21 14.15 -22.28
#